data_AF-A0A8X7WNV4-F1
#
_entry.id   AF-A0A8X7WNV4-F1
#
_cell.length_a   1.000
_cell.length_b   1.000
_cell.length_c   1.000
_cell.angle_alpha   90.00
_cell.angle_beta   90.00
_cell.angle_gamma   90.00
#
_symmetry.space_group_name_H-M   'P 1'
#
loop_
_entity.id
_entity.type
_entity.pdbx_description
1 polymer ?
#
loop_
_entity_poly.entity_id
_entity_poly.type
_entity_poly.pdbx_seq_one_letter_code
_entity_poly.pdbx_strand_id
1 'polypeptide(L)'
;METLNMQIPPYFADNPSLQLASQVSQGGGKIVIVNLQKTPKDKKADVVIHGFVDKVVAGVMETLNMQIPPYVRIDLFQIILNQSLSRDERYINWTLRVASVHGLTSQLPFIGSVEVSFSDNHNFKDAVLDEQPFIIKRRTTETETFDIFLKINYSEGCDCLSTKITIPFKYEVSTEEHEEETIDKEAVLQSLREKARCGREDLFLSRSETIVYATVTNLRTFHCQQSVLANGDLRWKMEGSGTTSRKRSRTGKRKPRA
;
A
#
# COMPACT_ATOMS: atom_id res chain seq x y z
N MET A 1 19.24 -18.38 -19.19
CA MET A 1 18.06 -17.75 -18.55
C MET A 1 17.65 -16.58 -19.44
N GLU A 2 16.55 -16.69 -20.18
CA GLU A 2 16.01 -15.55 -20.95
C GLU A 2 15.36 -14.57 -19.98
N THR A 3 15.83 -13.34 -19.94
CA THR A 3 15.27 -12.26 -19.11
C THR A 3 14.21 -11.53 -19.94
N LEU A 4 12.95 -11.58 -19.52
CA LEU A 4 11.86 -10.82 -20.14
C LEU A 4 11.63 -9.54 -19.33
N ASN A 5 11.77 -8.39 -19.97
CA ASN A 5 11.55 -7.10 -19.33
C ASN A 5 10.27 -6.47 -19.88
N MET A 6 9.28 -6.25 -19.00
CA MET A 6 8.02 -5.60 -19.34
C MET A 6 8.08 -4.15 -18.87
N GLN A 7 8.09 -3.22 -19.83
CA GLN A 7 8.10 -1.80 -19.51
C GLN A 7 6.66 -1.28 -19.43
N ILE A 8 6.28 -0.75 -18.26
CA ILE A 8 5.10 0.10 -18.07
C ILE A 8 5.62 1.53 -17.82
N PRO A 9 5.91 2.32 -18.87
CA PRO A 9 6.49 3.64 -18.68
C PRO A 9 5.42 4.67 -18.29
N PRO A 10 5.75 5.67 -17.45
CA PRO A 10 5.00 6.92 -17.45
C PRO A 10 5.29 7.70 -18.75
N TYR A 11 4.41 8.64 -19.08
CA TYR A 11 4.51 9.49 -20.26
C TYR A 11 5.91 10.13 -20.42
N PHE A 12 6.51 9.86 -21.59
CA PHE A 12 7.65 10.52 -22.27
C PHE A 12 8.44 11.62 -21.53
N ALA A 13 9.71 11.34 -21.24
CA ALA A 13 10.90 12.02 -21.79
C ALA A 13 12.14 11.47 -21.08
N ASP A 14 13.27 11.42 -21.78
CA ASP A 14 14.58 10.88 -21.38
C ASP A 14 14.92 10.97 -19.88
N ASN A 15 14.48 9.98 -19.11
CA ASN A 15 14.87 9.76 -17.73
C ASN A 15 15.81 8.53 -17.68
N PRO A 16 16.94 8.55 -16.94
CA PRO A 16 17.86 7.41 -16.80
C PRO A 16 17.17 6.06 -16.53
N SER A 17 15.99 6.04 -15.90
CA SER A 17 15.17 4.82 -15.69
C SER A 17 14.77 4.10 -16.99
N LEU A 18 14.61 4.82 -18.11
CA LEU A 18 14.24 4.25 -19.41
C LEU A 18 15.44 3.62 -20.15
N GLN A 19 16.68 3.92 -19.76
CA GLN A 19 17.87 3.34 -20.39
C GLN A 19 18.07 1.87 -20.00
N LEU A 20 17.63 1.46 -18.81
CA LEU A 20 17.66 0.08 -18.33
C LEU A 20 16.96 -0.89 -19.31
N ALA A 21 15.81 -0.48 -19.85
CA ALA A 21 15.09 -1.25 -20.86
C ALA A 21 15.91 -1.49 -22.13
N SER A 22 16.68 -0.47 -22.56
CA SER A 22 17.50 -0.54 -23.78
C SER A 22 18.77 -1.38 -23.58
N GLN A 23 19.26 -1.51 -22.35
CA GLN A 23 20.43 -2.33 -22.03
C GLN A 23 20.11 -3.83 -22.07
N VAL A 24 18.85 -4.23 -21.78
CA VAL A 24 18.40 -5.63 -21.87
C VAL A 24 18.46 -6.17 -23.31
N SER A 25 18.11 -5.34 -24.30
CA SER A 25 18.24 -5.72 -25.72
C SER A 25 19.69 -5.92 -26.15
N GLN A 26 20.65 -5.17 -25.58
CA GLN A 26 22.08 -5.33 -25.88
C GLN A 26 22.65 -6.65 -25.33
N GLY A 27 22.05 -7.20 -24.27
CA GLY A 27 22.39 -8.51 -23.70
C GLY A 27 21.65 -9.70 -24.33
N GLY A 28 20.86 -9.50 -25.40
CA GLY A 28 20.07 -10.55 -26.06
C GLY A 28 18.73 -10.87 -25.38
N GLY A 29 18.28 -10.04 -24.43
CA GLY A 29 16.94 -10.17 -23.83
C GLY A 29 15.83 -9.64 -24.75
N LYS A 30 14.61 -10.16 -24.56
CA LYS A 30 13.41 -9.74 -25.31
C LYS A 30 12.69 -8.61 -24.57
N ILE A 31 12.21 -7.63 -25.31
CA ILE A 31 11.50 -6.46 -24.80
C ILE A 31 10.03 -6.51 -25.19
N VAL A 32 9.16 -6.41 -24.19
CA VAL A 32 7.71 -6.24 -24.38
C VAL A 32 7.31 -4.86 -23.87
N ILE A 33 6.64 -4.07 -24.71
CA ILE A 33 6.10 -2.75 -24.35
C ILE A 33 4.58 -2.85 -24.26
N VAL A 34 4.02 -2.44 -23.12
CA VAL A 34 2.58 -2.30 -22.94
C VAL A 34 2.27 -0.83 -22.66
N ASN A 35 1.62 -0.16 -23.61
CA ASN A 35 1.23 1.23 -23.42
C ASN A 35 0.03 1.60 -24.29
N LEU A 36 -0.87 2.43 -23.76
CA LEU A 36 -2.03 2.93 -24.50
C LEU A 36 -1.61 3.77 -25.73
N GLN A 37 -0.49 4.49 -25.62
CA GLN A 37 0.03 5.35 -26.68
C GLN A 37 1.30 4.77 -27.32
N LYS A 38 1.57 5.17 -28.57
CA LYS A 38 2.83 4.86 -29.24
C LYS A 38 4.00 5.44 -28.46
N THR A 39 5.10 4.70 -28.36
CA THR A 39 6.33 5.16 -27.72
C THR A 39 7.48 5.25 -28.73
N PRO A 40 8.55 6.04 -28.48
CA PRO A 40 9.69 6.12 -29.39
C PRO A 40 10.46 4.79 -29.48
N LYS A 41 10.27 3.92 -28.48
CA LYS A 41 10.99 2.66 -28.33
C LYS A 41 10.23 1.46 -28.89
N ASP A 42 9.02 1.66 -29.45
CA ASP A 42 8.24 0.59 -30.09
C ASP A 42 9.05 -0.15 -31.16
N LYS A 43 9.90 0.58 -31.90
CA LYS A 43 10.78 0.01 -32.94
C LYS A 43 11.87 -0.94 -32.42
N LYS A 44 12.16 -0.89 -31.12
CA LYS A 44 13.19 -1.72 -30.46
C LYS A 44 12.57 -2.85 -29.64
N ALA A 45 11.25 -2.97 -29.62
CA ALA A 45 10.55 -4.02 -28.88
C ALA A 45 10.27 -5.23 -29.77
N ASP A 46 10.31 -6.41 -29.16
CA ASP A 46 9.91 -7.67 -29.80
C ASP A 46 8.38 -7.80 -29.85
N VAL A 47 7.69 -7.25 -28.85
CA VAL A 47 6.23 -7.19 -28.78
C VAL A 47 5.78 -5.83 -28.28
N VAL A 48 4.79 -5.24 -28.95
CA VAL A 48 4.13 -3.99 -28.55
C VAL A 48 2.64 -4.25 -28.39
N ILE A 49 2.10 -3.99 -27.21
CA ILE A 49 0.68 -4.15 -26.88
C ILE A 49 0.10 -2.77 -26.57
N HIS A 50 -0.83 -2.32 -27.42
CA HIS A 50 -1.58 -1.10 -27.19
C HIS A 50 -2.88 -1.40 -26.45
N GLY A 51 -2.85 -1.27 -25.12
CA GLY A 51 -4.00 -1.58 -24.28
C GLY A 51 -3.84 -1.12 -22.84
N PHE A 52 -4.91 -1.22 -22.06
CA PHE A 52 -4.88 -0.96 -20.63
C PHE A 52 -4.01 -2.01 -19.94
N VAL A 53 -3.02 -1.55 -19.19
CA VAL A 53 -2.03 -2.40 -18.51
C VAL A 53 -2.73 -3.43 -17.63
N ASP A 54 -3.74 -3.03 -16.87
CA ASP A 54 -4.48 -3.91 -15.97
C ASP A 54 -5.12 -5.10 -16.71
N LYS A 55 -5.66 -4.86 -17.92
CA LYS A 55 -6.25 -5.93 -18.74
C LYS A 55 -5.19 -6.87 -19.29
N VAL A 56 -4.04 -6.33 -19.70
CA VAL A 56 -2.93 -7.14 -20.22
C VAL A 56 -2.35 -8.01 -19.11
N VAL A 57 -2.10 -7.43 -17.93
CA VAL A 57 -1.61 -8.17 -16.76
C VAL A 57 -2.64 -9.21 -16.32
N ALA A 58 -3.93 -8.88 -16.28
CA ALA A 58 -4.98 -9.85 -15.96
C ALA A 58 -4.98 -11.05 -16.93
N GLY A 59 -4.90 -10.81 -18.25
CA GLY A 59 -4.82 -11.87 -19.25
C GLY A 59 -3.54 -12.72 -19.16
N VAL A 60 -2.41 -12.09 -18.83
CA VAL A 60 -1.15 -12.81 -18.56
C VAL A 60 -1.30 -13.71 -17.33
N MET A 61 -1.86 -13.19 -16.24
CA MET A 61 -2.09 -13.95 -15.01
C MET A 61 -3.05 -15.13 -15.25
N GLU A 62 -4.11 -14.94 -16.02
CA GLU A 62 -5.02 -16.01 -16.44
C GLU A 62 -4.31 -17.08 -17.27
N THR A 63 -3.50 -16.68 -18.25
CA THR A 63 -2.74 -17.61 -19.11
C THR A 63 -1.72 -18.41 -18.32
N LEU A 64 -1.12 -17.80 -17.30
CA LEU A 64 -0.19 -18.45 -16.37
C LEU A 64 -0.90 -19.25 -15.27
N ASN A 65 -2.24 -19.25 -15.24
CA ASN A 65 -3.07 -19.84 -14.20
C ASN A 65 -2.67 -19.34 -12.78
N MET A 66 -2.32 -18.06 -12.68
CA MET A 66 -1.95 -17.37 -11.45
C MET A 66 -3.06 -16.40 -11.03
N GLN A 67 -3.30 -16.29 -9.73
CA GLN A 67 -4.22 -15.29 -9.19
C GLN A 67 -3.47 -14.01 -8.83
N ILE A 68 -4.06 -12.85 -9.16
CA ILE A 68 -3.58 -11.57 -8.65
C ILE A 68 -3.88 -11.53 -7.15
N PRO A 69 -2.86 -11.38 -6.28
CA PRO A 69 -3.09 -11.39 -4.85
C PRO A 69 -3.94 -10.18 -4.41
N PRO A 70 -4.73 -10.31 -3.34
CA PRO A 70 -5.47 -9.18 -2.80
C PRO A 70 -4.52 -8.09 -2.32
N TYR A 71 -4.88 -6.83 -2.58
CA TYR A 71 -4.16 -5.68 -2.06
C TYR A 71 -4.69 -5.34 -0.66
N VAL A 72 -3.77 -5.34 0.32
CA VAL A 72 -4.05 -4.96 1.72
C VAL A 72 -3.38 -3.61 1.97
N ARG A 73 -4.17 -2.58 2.26
CA ARG A 73 -3.66 -1.28 2.72
C ARG A 73 -3.53 -1.31 4.22
N ILE A 74 -2.32 -1.08 4.70
CA ILE A 74 -2.01 -0.91 6.12
C ILE A 74 -1.60 0.54 6.31
N ASP A 75 -2.31 1.26 7.17
CA ASP A 75 -1.94 2.62 7.58
C ASP A 75 -1.42 2.58 9.02
N LEU A 76 -0.47 3.47 9.31
CA LEU A 76 0.17 3.57 10.62
C LEU A 76 -0.10 4.93 11.24
N PHE A 77 -0.33 4.93 12.54
CA PHE A 77 -0.39 6.13 13.38
C PHE A 77 0.21 5.84 14.74
N GLN A 78 0.42 6.87 15.54
CA GLN A 78 0.94 6.74 16.88
C GLN A 78 0.08 7.51 17.88
N ILE A 79 0.01 6.98 19.09
CA ILE A 79 -0.64 7.59 20.23
C ILE A 79 0.44 7.97 21.22
N ILE A 80 0.43 9.24 21.60
CA ILE A 80 1.43 9.84 22.48
C ILE A 80 0.70 10.29 23.74
N LEU A 81 1.12 9.77 24.89
CA LEU A 81 0.59 10.15 26.20
C LEU A 81 1.69 10.81 27.01
N ASN A 82 1.65 12.15 27.07
CA ASN A 82 2.60 12.92 27.87
C ASN A 82 1.98 13.25 29.21
N GLN A 83 2.72 13.05 30.30
CA GLN A 83 2.29 13.32 31.67
C GLN A 83 3.25 14.29 32.34
N SER A 84 2.74 15.21 33.15
CA SER A 84 3.56 16.20 33.84
C SER A 84 2.93 16.60 35.17
N LEU A 85 3.73 16.63 36.23
CA LEU A 85 3.29 17.11 37.53
C LEU A 85 2.99 18.61 37.45
N SER A 86 1.88 19.02 38.07
CA SER A 86 1.51 20.43 38.22
C SER A 86 2.47 21.18 39.13
N ARG A 87 2.51 22.52 39.01
CA ARG A 87 3.38 23.37 39.85
C ARG A 87 3.07 23.28 41.34
N ASP A 88 1.82 22.96 41.67
CA ASP A 88 1.33 22.77 43.03
C ASP A 88 1.45 21.33 43.53
N GLU A 89 2.01 20.42 42.71
CA GLU A 89 2.27 19.00 43.00
C GLU A 89 1.03 18.18 43.40
N ARG A 90 -0.18 18.76 43.28
CA ARG A 90 -1.45 18.11 43.64
C ARG A 90 -2.10 17.36 42.50
N TYR A 91 -1.76 17.75 41.28
CA TYR A 91 -2.39 17.27 40.07
C TYR A 91 -1.37 16.85 39.02
N ILE A 92 -1.77 15.96 38.14
CA ILE A 92 -1.06 15.61 36.92
C ILE A 92 -1.77 16.24 35.74
N ASN A 93 -1.04 17.00 34.93
CA ASN A 93 -1.50 17.44 33.63
C ASN A 93 -1.05 16.42 32.60
N TRP A 94 -1.98 15.84 31.87
CA TRP A 94 -1.68 14.90 30.81
C TRP A 94 -2.27 15.33 29.48
N THR A 95 -1.57 14.98 28.42
CA THR A 95 -1.95 15.25 27.02
C THR A 95 -1.90 13.94 26.26
N LEU A 96 -3.03 13.56 25.69
CA LEU A 96 -3.14 12.44 24.77
C LEU A 96 -3.27 12.99 23.35
N ARG A 97 -2.45 12.47 22.43
CA ARG A 97 -2.41 12.89 21.03
C ARG A 97 -2.41 11.67 20.11
N VAL A 98 -3.25 11.70 19.08
CA VAL A 98 -3.15 10.80 17.92
C VAL A 98 -2.41 11.53 16.80
N ALA A 99 -1.32 10.97 16.31
CA ALA A 99 -0.43 11.61 15.33
C ALA A 99 0.08 10.62 14.27
N SER A 100 0.62 11.14 13.18
CA SER A 100 1.29 10.33 12.16
C SER A 100 2.65 9.84 12.65
N VAL A 101 3.02 8.62 12.27
CA VAL A 101 4.37 8.06 12.47
C VAL A 101 5.45 8.84 11.68
N HIS A 102 5.04 9.58 10.66
CA HIS A 102 5.95 10.36 9.82
C HIS A 102 6.21 11.78 10.37
N GLY A 103 5.56 12.16 11.48
CA GLY A 103 5.77 13.46 12.12
C GLY A 103 4.51 14.02 12.77
N LEU A 104 4.70 14.84 13.81
CA LEU A 104 3.59 15.41 14.60
C LEU A 104 2.71 16.42 13.85
N THR A 105 3.23 16.99 12.77
CA THR A 105 2.55 17.93 11.89
C THR A 105 1.99 17.27 10.62
N SER A 106 2.32 15.99 10.41
CA SER A 106 1.87 15.24 9.24
C SER A 106 0.41 14.84 9.42
N GLN A 107 -0.38 15.05 8.36
CA GLN A 107 -1.80 14.74 8.37
C GLN A 107 -2.05 13.23 8.38
N LEU A 108 -3.17 12.85 9.00
CA LEU A 108 -3.74 11.51 9.02
C LEU A 108 -4.99 11.49 8.13
N PRO A 109 -4.86 11.39 6.80
CA PRO A 109 -6.01 11.53 5.89
C PRO A 109 -7.03 10.39 6.01
N PHE A 110 -6.61 9.23 6.54
CA PHE A 110 -7.47 8.05 6.74
C PHE A 110 -8.28 8.09 8.05
N ILE A 111 -8.03 9.07 8.93
CA ILE A 111 -8.79 9.24 10.19
C ILE A 111 -9.69 10.46 10.05
N GLY A 112 -11.00 10.24 10.17
CA GLY A 112 -12.01 11.29 10.10
C GLY A 112 -12.21 11.97 11.44
N SER A 113 -12.38 11.20 12.53
CA SER A 113 -12.51 11.74 13.88
C SER A 113 -12.04 10.77 14.95
N VAL A 114 -11.79 11.27 16.15
CA VAL A 114 -11.41 10.47 17.32
C VAL A 114 -12.37 10.74 18.47
N GLU A 115 -13.13 9.73 18.87
CA GLU A 115 -13.94 9.76 20.08
C GLU A 115 -13.10 9.26 21.27
N VAL A 116 -13.12 9.99 22.36
CA VAL A 116 -12.41 9.70 23.61
C VAL A 116 -13.42 9.57 24.73
N SER A 117 -13.46 8.41 25.37
CA SER A 117 -14.26 8.14 26.56
C SER A 117 -13.41 7.50 27.66
N PHE A 118 -13.96 7.45 28.87
CA PHE A 118 -13.25 7.04 30.08
C PHE A 118 -14.04 5.96 30.82
N SER A 119 -13.37 5.18 31.67
CA SER A 119 -14.08 4.25 32.56
C SER A 119 -14.98 4.99 33.55
N ASP A 120 -16.15 4.40 33.87
CA ASP A 120 -17.32 5.01 34.55
C ASP A 120 -17.05 5.67 35.93
N ASN A 121 -15.83 5.58 36.46
CA ASN A 121 -15.45 6.10 37.77
C ASN A 121 -14.89 7.53 37.72
N HIS A 122 -14.67 8.09 36.54
CA HIS A 122 -13.96 9.35 36.38
C HIS A 122 -14.89 10.38 35.73
N ASN A 123 -15.18 11.47 36.42
CA ASN A 123 -16.10 12.55 35.99
C ASN A 123 -15.62 13.34 34.74
N PHE A 124 -14.83 12.72 33.87
CA PHE A 124 -14.41 13.30 32.61
C PHE A 124 -15.56 13.24 31.61
N LYS A 125 -15.86 14.39 31.03
CA LYS A 125 -16.74 14.43 29.87
C LYS A 125 -16.01 13.81 28.68
N ASP A 126 -16.69 12.89 28.00
CA ASP A 126 -16.29 12.38 26.70
C ASP A 126 -16.02 13.52 25.72
N ALA A 127 -15.10 13.29 24.80
CA ALA A 127 -14.70 14.25 23.80
C ALA A 127 -14.73 13.63 22.41
N VAL A 128 -15.14 14.42 21.43
CA VAL A 128 -15.05 14.07 20.01
C VAL A 128 -14.12 15.07 19.35
N LEU A 129 -13.08 14.56 18.70
CA LEU A 129 -12.05 15.34 18.02
C LEU A 129 -12.27 15.17 16.52
N ASP A 130 -13.01 16.10 15.90
CA ASP A 130 -13.38 16.04 14.48
C ASP A 130 -12.33 16.70 13.55
N GLU A 131 -11.35 17.40 14.13
CA GLU A 131 -10.32 18.10 13.38
C GLU A 131 -8.91 17.79 13.89
N GLN A 132 -7.95 17.79 12.96
CA GLN A 132 -6.55 17.64 13.27
C GLN A 132 -5.95 18.98 13.72
N PRO A 133 -5.09 18.99 14.76
CA PRO A 133 -4.51 17.82 15.42
C PRO A 133 -5.45 17.22 16.49
N PHE A 134 -5.56 15.89 16.49
CA PHE A 134 -6.35 15.15 17.48
C PHE A 134 -5.63 15.14 18.84
N ILE A 135 -5.94 16.13 19.68
CA ILE A 135 -5.32 16.32 20.99
C ILE A 135 -6.40 16.52 22.05
N ILE A 136 -6.26 15.80 23.17
CA ILE A 136 -7.02 16.08 24.38
C ILE A 136 -6.05 16.36 25.54
N LYS A 137 -6.37 17.39 26.32
CA LYS A 137 -5.63 17.79 27.52
C LYS A 137 -6.55 17.73 28.71
N ARG A 138 -6.10 17.09 29.78
CA ARG A 138 -6.88 16.91 31.01
C ARG A 138 -5.96 16.98 32.23
N ARG A 139 -6.60 17.03 33.39
CA ARG A 139 -5.94 17.09 34.69
C ARG A 139 -6.59 16.05 35.61
N THR A 140 -5.76 15.27 36.30
CA THR A 140 -6.16 14.21 37.24
C THR A 140 -5.40 14.36 38.56
N THR A 141 -5.82 13.64 39.59
CA THR A 141 -5.04 13.50 40.83
C THR A 141 -4.01 12.39 40.71
N GLU A 142 -2.97 12.39 41.56
CA GLU A 142 -1.86 11.42 41.48
C GLU A 142 -2.27 9.96 41.68
N THR A 143 -3.32 9.73 42.46
CA THR A 143 -3.79 8.40 42.85
C THR A 143 -4.78 7.78 41.86
N GLU A 144 -5.21 8.52 40.84
CA GLU A 144 -6.23 8.05 39.91
C GLU A 144 -5.65 7.10 38.86
N THR A 145 -6.27 5.93 38.74
CA THR A 145 -6.04 4.97 37.66
C THR A 145 -7.34 4.73 36.88
N PHE A 146 -7.25 4.70 35.56
CA PHE A 146 -8.41 4.53 34.68
C PHE A 146 -8.03 4.07 33.30
N ASP A 147 -9.02 3.65 32.53
CA ASP A 147 -8.81 3.32 31.13
C ASP A 147 -9.35 4.46 30.25
N ILE A 148 -8.55 4.82 29.24
CA ILE A 148 -8.95 5.71 28.17
C ILE A 148 -9.36 4.84 26.99
N PHE A 149 -10.62 4.99 26.56
CA PHE A 149 -11.13 4.33 25.38
C PHE A 149 -11.10 5.31 24.21
N LEU A 150 -10.38 4.95 23.16
CA LEU A 150 -10.31 5.69 21.92
C LEU A 150 -11.07 4.93 20.85
N LYS A 151 -12.03 5.58 20.23
CA LYS A 151 -12.67 5.09 19.00
C LYS A 151 -12.21 5.97 17.85
N ILE A 152 -11.36 5.39 17.00
CA ILE A 152 -10.84 6.03 15.80
C ILE A 152 -11.84 5.79 14.68
N ASN A 153 -12.52 6.83 14.21
CA ASN A 153 -13.41 6.77 13.06
C ASN A 153 -12.62 7.03 11.79
N TYR A 154 -12.70 6.11 10.83
CA TYR A 154 -11.98 6.23 9.57
C TYR A 154 -12.72 7.14 8.58
N SER A 155 -11.95 7.78 7.72
CA SER A 155 -12.46 8.60 6.62
C SER A 155 -13.16 7.76 5.56
N GLU A 156 -13.94 8.41 4.70
CA GLU A 156 -14.51 7.76 3.52
C GLU A 156 -13.43 7.10 2.66
N GLY A 157 -13.74 5.91 2.16
CA GLY A 157 -12.82 5.12 1.35
C GLY A 157 -12.08 4.01 2.09
N CYS A 158 -12.15 3.95 3.43
CA CYS A 158 -11.74 2.79 4.21
C CYS A 158 -12.84 1.71 4.22
N ASP A 159 -12.46 0.43 4.26
CA ASP A 159 -13.42 -0.69 4.32
C ASP A 159 -13.95 -0.94 5.74
N CYS A 160 -13.26 -0.42 6.76
CA CYS A 160 -13.72 -0.38 8.14
C CYS A 160 -14.24 1.02 8.50
N LEU A 161 -15.26 1.08 9.36
CA LEU A 161 -15.82 2.35 9.86
C LEU A 161 -15.02 2.93 11.03
N SER A 162 -14.57 2.08 11.94
CA SER A 162 -13.81 2.51 13.12
C SER A 162 -13.04 1.37 13.77
N THR A 163 -11.97 1.71 14.50
CA THR A 163 -11.35 0.81 15.49
C THR A 163 -11.45 1.36 16.91
N LYS A 164 -11.33 0.48 17.90
CA LYS A 164 -11.36 0.82 19.33
C LYS A 164 -10.04 0.41 19.98
N ILE A 165 -9.47 1.32 20.75
CA ILE A 165 -8.19 1.15 21.44
C ILE A 165 -8.42 1.48 22.90
N THR A 166 -7.89 0.64 23.79
CA THR A 166 -7.92 0.86 25.24
C THR A 166 -6.51 1.17 25.71
N ILE A 167 -6.36 2.28 26.43
CA ILE A 167 -5.09 2.72 26.99
C ILE A 167 -5.23 2.79 28.51
N PRO A 168 -4.53 1.95 29.27
CA PRO A 168 -4.49 2.10 30.71
C PRO A 168 -3.74 3.38 31.08
N PHE A 169 -4.37 4.22 31.89
CA PHE A 169 -3.80 5.42 32.45
C PHE A 169 -3.40 5.16 33.91
N LYS A 170 -2.11 5.31 34.17
CA LYS A 170 -1.51 5.32 35.49
C LYS A 170 -0.32 6.29 35.44
N TYR A 171 -0.23 7.15 36.45
CA TYR A 171 0.96 7.98 36.61
C TYR A 171 2.03 7.18 37.34
N GLU A 172 3.19 7.08 36.70
CA GLU A 172 4.38 6.51 37.30
C GLU A 172 5.47 7.57 37.20
N VAL A 173 6.09 7.89 38.34
CA VAL A 173 7.30 8.71 38.36
C VAL A 173 8.39 7.87 37.72
N SER A 174 8.83 8.27 36.53
CA SER A 174 9.78 7.52 35.72
C SER A 174 11.12 7.36 36.47
N THR A 175 11.33 6.23 37.12
CA THR A 175 12.65 5.81 37.64
C THR A 175 13.23 4.61 36.91
N GLU A 176 12.51 4.02 35.96
CA GLU A 176 12.97 2.80 35.29
C GLU A 176 13.10 3.01 33.79
N GLU A 177 14.30 2.75 33.29
CA GLU A 177 14.63 2.66 31.88
C GLU A 177 13.86 1.48 31.29
N HIS A 178 12.78 1.76 30.56
CA HIS A 178 11.98 0.71 29.92
C HIS A 178 12.83 -0.02 28.88
N GLU A 179 12.96 -1.34 29.05
CA GLU A 179 13.55 -2.24 28.07
C GLU A 179 12.81 -2.12 26.74
N GLU A 180 13.52 -1.70 25.70
CA GLU A 180 13.00 -1.54 24.35
C GLU A 180 12.74 -2.95 23.79
N GLU A 181 11.50 -3.43 23.90
CA GLU A 181 11.11 -4.71 23.33
C GLU A 181 11.23 -4.61 21.80
N THR A 182 12.22 -5.31 21.24
CA THR A 182 12.52 -5.30 19.80
C THR A 182 11.48 -6.12 19.04
N ILE A 183 10.31 -5.52 18.84
CA ILE A 183 9.24 -6.12 18.04
C ILE A 183 9.65 -6.10 16.56
N ASP A 184 9.67 -7.28 15.93
CA ASP A 184 9.93 -7.40 14.50
C ASP A 184 8.77 -6.80 13.68
N LYS A 185 8.98 -5.59 13.21
CA LYS A 185 8.03 -4.79 12.43
C LYS A 185 7.54 -5.54 11.18
N GLU A 186 8.43 -6.25 10.50
CA GLU A 186 8.05 -6.91 9.24
C GLU A 186 7.20 -8.15 9.54
N ALA A 187 7.52 -8.90 10.60
CA ALA A 187 6.68 -10.01 11.05
C ALA A 187 5.27 -9.53 11.43
N VAL A 188 5.15 -8.39 12.12
CA VAL A 188 3.86 -7.78 12.45
C VAL A 188 3.08 -7.40 11.19
N LEU A 189 3.69 -6.68 10.25
CA LEU A 189 3.03 -6.28 9.00
C LEU A 189 2.59 -7.49 8.17
N GLN A 190 3.42 -8.54 8.14
CA GLN A 190 3.11 -9.78 7.44
C GLN A 190 1.92 -10.50 8.08
N SER A 191 1.89 -10.59 9.42
CA SER A 191 0.75 -11.16 10.14
C SER A 191 -0.56 -10.42 9.87
N LEU A 192 -0.52 -9.08 9.79
CA LEU A 192 -1.68 -8.25 9.46
C LEU A 192 -2.18 -8.52 8.04
N ARG A 193 -1.26 -8.66 7.06
CA ARG A 193 -1.61 -9.00 5.67
C ARG A 193 -2.31 -10.36 5.58
N GLU A 194 -1.86 -11.35 6.34
CA GLU A 194 -2.44 -12.69 6.35
C GLU A 194 -3.82 -12.71 7.01
N LYS A 195 -3.96 -12.00 8.13
CA LYS A 195 -5.20 -11.93 8.91
C LYS A 195 -6.24 -10.96 8.35
N ALA A 196 -5.84 -10.00 7.51
CA ALA A 196 -6.75 -9.10 6.79
C ALA A 196 -7.83 -9.85 5.99
N ARG A 197 -7.62 -11.14 5.66
CA ARG A 197 -8.66 -12.03 5.11
C ARG A 197 -9.88 -12.23 6.02
N CYS A 198 -9.79 -11.95 7.32
CA CYS A 198 -10.84 -12.23 8.31
C CYS A 198 -11.26 -11.05 9.20
N GLY A 199 -10.71 -9.84 8.98
CA GLY A 199 -11.14 -8.63 9.67
C GLY A 199 -10.46 -8.37 11.02
N ARG A 200 -9.81 -7.20 11.08
CA ARG A 200 -9.36 -6.44 12.27
C ARG A 200 -8.36 -7.14 13.19
N GLU A 201 -7.12 -6.67 13.13
CA GLU A 201 -6.22 -6.70 14.29
C GLU A 201 -5.43 -5.41 14.36
N ASP A 202 -5.31 -4.87 15.57
CA ASP A 202 -4.43 -3.75 15.91
C ASP A 202 -3.22 -4.35 16.64
N LEU A 203 -2.02 -4.01 16.21
CA LEU A 203 -0.78 -4.48 16.84
C LEU A 203 0.08 -3.29 17.29
N PHE A 204 0.62 -3.45 18.49
CA PHE A 204 1.26 -2.41 19.29
C PHE A 204 2.78 -2.46 19.09
N LEU A 205 3.40 -1.32 18.83
CA LEU A 205 4.84 -1.14 19.05
C LEU A 205 5.04 -0.06 20.12
N SER A 206 5.48 -0.47 21.31
CA SER A 206 5.73 0.45 22.41
C SER A 206 7.10 1.10 22.27
N ARG A 207 7.13 2.44 22.34
CA ARG A 207 8.27 3.21 22.85
C ARG A 207 7.76 3.90 24.12
N SER A 208 8.62 4.12 25.11
CA SER A 208 8.28 4.42 26.52
C SER A 208 7.12 5.40 26.78
N GLU A 209 6.86 6.37 25.90
CA GLU A 209 5.74 7.34 26.00
C GLU A 209 4.84 7.39 24.75
N THR A 210 5.15 6.61 23.72
CA THR A 210 4.51 6.61 22.40
C THR A 210 4.26 5.19 21.92
N ILE A 211 3.00 4.86 21.71
CA ILE A 211 2.59 3.57 21.16
C ILE A 211 2.25 3.76 19.68
N VAL A 212 2.93 3.04 18.81
CA VAL A 212 2.63 3.00 17.38
C VAL A 212 1.62 1.89 17.11
N TYR A 213 0.59 2.22 16.33
CA TYR A 213 -0.48 1.33 15.90
C TYR A 213 -0.42 1.15 14.38
N ALA A 214 -0.51 -0.09 13.95
CA ALA A 214 -0.74 -0.45 12.55
C ALA A 214 -2.17 -0.99 12.41
N THR A 215 -2.89 -0.50 11.40
CA THR A 215 -4.28 -0.90 11.18
C THR A 215 -4.56 -1.13 9.70
N VAL A 216 -5.39 -2.13 9.40
CA VAL A 216 -5.80 -2.46 8.03
C VAL A 216 -7.00 -1.59 7.65
N THR A 217 -6.80 -0.67 6.72
CA THR A 217 -7.85 0.26 6.28
C THR A 217 -8.59 -0.23 5.05
N ASN A 218 -7.93 -1.00 4.18
CA ASN A 218 -8.55 -1.53 2.96
C ASN A 218 -8.08 -2.92 2.58
N LEU A 219 -8.99 -3.70 2.01
CA LEU A 219 -8.77 -4.98 1.35
C LEU A 219 -9.44 -4.95 -0.03
N ARG A 220 -8.63 -4.95 -1.09
CA ARG A 220 -9.12 -5.00 -2.48
C ARG A 220 -8.76 -6.34 -3.11
N THR A 221 -9.77 -7.15 -3.38
CA THR A 221 -9.63 -8.41 -4.12
C THR A 221 -9.81 -8.14 -5.62
N PHE A 222 -8.88 -8.59 -6.44
CA PHE A 222 -9.09 -8.58 -7.88
C PHE A 222 -9.99 -9.75 -8.28
N HIS A 223 -11.13 -9.47 -8.88
CA HIS A 223 -11.96 -10.49 -9.52
C HIS A 223 -11.91 -10.28 -11.03
N CYS A 224 -11.32 -11.23 -11.74
CA CYS A 224 -11.45 -11.27 -13.19
C CYS A 224 -12.91 -11.63 -13.47
N GLN A 225 -13.73 -10.65 -13.89
CA GLN A 225 -15.04 -10.97 -14.43
C GLN A 225 -14.80 -11.82 -15.68
N GLN A 226 -15.06 -13.12 -15.57
CA GLN A 226 -15.22 -13.96 -16.75
C GLN A 226 -16.25 -13.27 -17.63
N SER A 227 -15.82 -12.78 -18.79
CA SER A 227 -16.74 -12.61 -19.91
C SER A 227 -17.19 -14.01 -20.32
N VAL A 228 -18.18 -14.55 -19.60
CA VAL A 228 -19.06 -15.61 -20.08
C VAL A 228 -19.95 -14.96 -21.14
N LEU A 229 -19.34 -14.58 -22.25
CA LEU A 229 -20.03 -14.24 -23.49
C LEU A 229 -19.40 -15.08 -24.59
N ALA A 230 -20.06 -16.21 -24.79
CA ALA A 230 -20.15 -17.00 -26.02
C ALA A 230 -18.83 -17.57 -26.59
N ASN A 231 -18.80 -18.90 -26.62
CA ASN A 231 -18.08 -19.72 -27.58
C ASN A 231 -17.83 -19.01 -28.91
N GLY A 232 -16.58 -18.63 -29.13
CA GLY A 232 -16.04 -18.21 -30.41
C GLY A 232 -14.58 -18.62 -30.44
N ASP A 233 -14.30 -19.78 -31.03
CA ASP A 233 -12.97 -20.33 -31.28
C ASP A 233 -12.00 -19.26 -31.81
N LEU A 234 -11.18 -18.67 -30.93
CA LEU A 234 -9.94 -18.02 -31.34
C LEU A 234 -8.83 -19.05 -31.26
N ARG A 235 -8.85 -19.98 -32.24
CA ARG A 235 -7.70 -20.79 -32.58
C ARG A 235 -6.58 -19.84 -32.99
N TRP A 236 -5.61 -19.62 -32.12
CA TRP A 236 -4.33 -19.02 -32.50
C TRP A 236 -3.69 -19.92 -33.55
N LYS A 237 -3.85 -19.56 -34.82
CA LYS A 237 -3.24 -20.26 -35.95
C LYS A 237 -1.74 -19.95 -35.92
N MET A 238 -0.99 -20.82 -35.27
CA MET A 238 0.46 -20.86 -35.35
C MET A 238 0.83 -21.54 -36.69
N GLU A 239 0.77 -20.79 -37.80
CA GLU A 239 1.26 -21.24 -39.10
C GLU A 239 2.59 -20.56 -39.42
N GLY A 240 3.67 -21.35 -39.50
CA GLY A 240 4.89 -20.94 -40.19
C GLY A 240 6.24 -21.39 -39.60
N SER A 241 6.44 -22.69 -39.36
CA SER A 241 7.79 -23.29 -39.37
C SER A 241 8.08 -23.82 -40.79
N GLY A 242 9.21 -23.43 -41.39
CA GLY A 242 9.59 -23.90 -42.72
C GLY A 242 10.86 -23.26 -43.26
N THR A 243 11.96 -23.98 -43.12
CA THR A 243 13.35 -23.67 -43.46
C THR A 243 13.66 -23.46 -44.95
N THR A 244 14.85 -22.89 -45.19
CA THR A 244 15.76 -23.03 -46.36
C THR A 244 15.79 -21.94 -47.46
N SER A 245 16.86 -21.15 -47.42
CA SER A 245 17.93 -21.09 -48.45
C SER A 245 17.53 -21.26 -49.93
N ARG A 246 17.61 -20.18 -50.73
CA ARG A 246 18.59 -19.99 -51.83
C ARG A 246 18.17 -18.92 -52.86
N LYS A 247 19.22 -18.27 -53.37
CA LYS A 247 19.43 -17.75 -54.73
C LYS A 247 18.84 -16.38 -55.13
N ARG A 248 19.76 -15.41 -55.13
CA ARG A 248 19.90 -14.40 -56.19
C ARG A 248 19.80 -15.06 -57.58
N SER A 249 19.02 -14.48 -58.47
CA SER A 249 19.32 -14.44 -59.90
C SER A 249 18.86 -13.12 -60.52
N ARG A 250 19.84 -12.39 -61.07
CA ARG A 250 19.67 -11.32 -62.05
C ARG A 250 19.44 -11.98 -63.41
N THR A 251 18.39 -11.58 -64.12
CA THR A 251 18.23 -11.61 -65.59
C THR A 251 16.87 -10.93 -65.88
N GLY A 252 16.79 -9.76 -66.51
CA GLY A 252 17.08 -9.55 -67.93
C GLY A 252 15.76 -9.47 -68.71
N LYS A 253 15.10 -8.29 -68.71
CA LYS A 253 13.95 -8.03 -69.60
C LYS A 253 14.36 -7.04 -70.70
N ARG A 254 14.69 -7.59 -71.88
CA ARG A 254 14.65 -6.87 -73.17
C ARG A 254 13.18 -6.71 -73.58
N LYS A 255 12.77 -5.49 -73.91
CA LYS A 255 11.51 -5.19 -74.63
C LYS A 255 11.72 -5.47 -76.13
N PRO A 256 10.67 -5.92 -76.83
CA PRO A 256 10.43 -5.48 -78.19
C PRO A 256 9.15 -4.62 -78.22
N ARG A 257 9.19 -3.52 -78.98
CA ARG A 257 8.00 -2.88 -79.51
C ARG A 257 8.20 -2.83 -81.02
N ALA A 258 7.27 -3.47 -81.73
CA ALA A 258 6.89 -3.07 -83.07
C ALA A 258 6.18 -1.71 -83.01
#